data_AF-A0A511D601-F1
#
_entry.id   AF-A0A511D601-F1
#
_cell.length_a   1.000
_cell.length_b   1.000
_cell.length_c   1.000
_cell.angle_alpha   90.00
_cell.angle_beta   90.00
_cell.angle_gamma   90.00
#
_symmetry.space_group_name_H-M   'P 1'
#
loop_
_entity.id
_entity.type
_entity.pdbx_description
1 polymer ?
#
loop_
_entity_poly.entity_id
_entity_poly.type
_entity_poly.pdbx_seq_one_letter_code
_entity_poly.pdbx_strand_id
1 'polypeptide(L)'
;MRLDLAHVGTPEQQLGLSLGTVLVYLRSALTARAIADGWRDAAVLAQALSPAVTGRRPLVVGPSTVSALVRLAGVPQVIAAAEPGRAATATRPAVAPMVRLRVGPVTWEVCDATAYSCLLRAWRQAARLLGDHPTGDED
;
A
#
# COMPACT_ATOMS: atom_id res chain seq x y z
N MET A 1 5.03 9.05 1.29
CA MET A 1 5.69 7.75 1.53
C MET A 1 7.10 8.03 1.99
N ARG A 2 7.53 7.39 3.08
CA ARG A 2 8.91 7.47 3.59
C ARG A 2 9.45 6.05 3.71
N LEU A 3 10.71 5.87 3.33
CA LEU A 3 11.45 4.62 3.44
C LEU A 3 12.51 4.80 4.52
N ASP A 4 12.55 3.89 5.48
CA ASP A 4 13.57 3.82 6.52
C ASP A 4 14.56 2.70 6.20
N LEU A 5 15.83 3.06 6.07
CA LEU A 5 16.92 2.18 5.68
C LEU A 5 17.84 1.82 6.87
N ALA A 6 17.47 2.16 8.10
CA ALA A 6 18.35 2.02 9.28
C ALA A 6 18.94 0.62 9.49
N HIS A 7 18.32 -0.43 8.95
CA HIS A 7 18.76 -1.82 9.08
C HIS A 7 18.94 -2.54 7.73
N VAL A 8 19.11 -1.80 6.65
CA VAL A 8 19.38 -2.39 5.33
C VAL A 8 20.82 -2.90 5.32
N GLY A 9 21.01 -4.22 5.15
CA GLY A 9 22.33 -4.87 5.11
C GLY A 9 22.85 -5.47 6.43
N THR A 10 22.09 -5.44 7.53
CA THR A 10 22.44 -6.14 8.79
C THR A 10 21.80 -7.54 8.83
N PRO A 11 22.28 -8.51 9.65
CA PRO A 11 21.67 -9.86 9.77
C PRO A 11 20.20 -9.85 10.19
N GLU A 12 19.70 -8.70 10.66
CA GLU A 12 18.32 -8.47 11.04
C GLU A 12 17.49 -7.76 9.95
N GLN A 13 17.95 -7.75 8.68
CA GLN A 13 17.42 -6.97 7.56
C GLN A 13 15.93 -6.69 7.68
N GLN A 14 15.59 -5.44 8.02
CA GLN A 14 14.22 -5.02 8.23
C GLN A 14 14.02 -3.67 7.54
N LEU A 15 13.26 -3.69 6.45
CA LEU A 15 12.88 -2.50 5.72
C LEU A 15 11.60 -1.92 6.34
N GLY A 16 11.68 -0.68 6.81
CA GLY A 16 10.52 0.09 7.25
C GLY A 16 9.91 0.87 6.08
N LEU A 17 8.65 0.58 5.75
CA LEU A 17 7.88 1.27 4.71
C LEU A 17 6.68 2.00 5.32
N SER A 18 6.71 3.33 5.33
CA SER A 18 5.59 4.14 5.81
C SER A 18 4.62 4.50 4.67
N LEU A 19 3.40 3.95 4.74
CA LEU A 19 2.30 4.15 3.81
C LEU A 19 1.14 4.85 4.53
N GLY A 20 1.11 6.18 4.48
CA GLY A 20 0.16 6.96 5.29
C GLY A 20 0.49 6.81 6.78
N THR A 21 -0.49 6.37 7.57
CA THR A 21 -0.34 6.10 9.02
C THR A 21 0.07 4.67 9.35
N VAL A 22 0.33 3.83 8.33
CA VAL A 22 0.75 2.44 8.52
C VAL A 22 2.26 2.32 8.28
N LEU A 23 2.99 1.81 9.27
CA LEU A 23 4.38 1.38 9.14
C LEU A 23 4.42 -0.12 8.87
N VAL A 24 4.93 -0.51 7.71
CA VAL A 24 5.08 -1.91 7.32
C VAL A 24 6.53 -2.33 7.45
N TYR A 25 6.79 -3.42 8.17
CA TYR A 25 8.09 -4.07 8.21
C TYR A 25 8.14 -5.28 7.29
N LEU A 26 9.18 -5.32 6.46
CA LEU A 26 9.47 -6.39 5.51
C LEU A 26 10.89 -6.89 5.74
N ARG A 27 11.07 -8.21 5.68
CA ARG A 27 12.40 -8.86 5.72
C ARG A 27 12.81 -9.51 4.40
N SER A 28 11.87 -9.71 3.47
CA SER A 28 12.11 -10.53 2.28
C SER A 28 11.71 -9.78 1.02
N ALA A 29 12.61 -9.79 0.04
CA ALA A 29 12.33 -9.31 -1.31
C ALA A 29 11.15 -10.07 -1.95
N LEU A 30 11.02 -11.37 -1.67
CA LEU A 30 9.93 -12.21 -2.16
C LEU A 30 8.57 -11.70 -1.66
N THR A 31 8.46 -11.41 -0.36
CA THR A 31 7.23 -10.83 0.21
C THR A 31 6.87 -9.51 -0.45
N ALA A 32 7.84 -8.59 -0.57
CA ALA A 32 7.63 -7.29 -1.20
C ALA A 32 7.24 -7.41 -2.68
N ARG A 33 7.83 -8.37 -3.41
CA ARG A 33 7.53 -8.65 -4.82
C ARG A 33 6.12 -9.22 -4.98
N ALA A 34 5.73 -10.19 -4.17
CA ALA A 34 4.40 -10.78 -4.20
C ALA A 34 3.31 -9.71 -3.98
N ILE A 35 3.54 -8.78 -3.05
CA ILE A 35 2.65 -7.64 -2.85
C ILE A 35 2.66 -6.73 -4.07
N ALA A 36 3.83 -6.36 -4.60
CA ALA A 36 3.93 -5.49 -5.77
C ALA A 36 3.24 -6.08 -7.01
N ASP A 37 3.35 -7.39 -7.24
CA ASP A 37 2.71 -8.09 -8.34
C ASP A 37 1.20 -8.17 -8.14
N GLY A 38 0.72 -8.53 -6.95
CA GLY A 38 -0.71 -8.52 -6.65
C GLY A 38 -1.34 -7.13 -6.75
N TRP A 39 -0.61 -6.08 -6.37
CA TRP A 39 -1.02 -4.71 -6.64
C TRP A 39 -1.08 -4.46 -8.14
N ARG A 40 -0.02 -4.75 -8.90
CA ARG A 40 0.02 -4.57 -10.36
C ARG A 40 -1.14 -5.27 -11.07
N ASP A 41 -1.48 -6.48 -10.66
CA ASP A 41 -2.57 -7.25 -11.28
C ASP A 41 -3.94 -6.58 -11.01
N ALA A 42 -4.08 -5.88 -9.88
CA ALA A 42 -5.25 -5.04 -9.58
C ALA A 42 -5.29 -3.70 -10.33
N ALA A 43 -4.30 -3.37 -11.18
CA ALA A 43 -4.23 -2.07 -11.85
C ALA A 43 -5.42 -1.81 -12.77
N VAL A 44 -6.02 -2.85 -13.34
CA VAL A 44 -7.24 -2.73 -14.17
C VAL A 44 -8.38 -2.09 -13.38
N LEU A 45 -8.54 -2.44 -12.10
CA LEU A 45 -9.56 -1.85 -11.23
C LEU A 45 -9.27 -0.38 -10.95
N ALA A 46 -8.00 -0.01 -10.86
CA ALA A 46 -7.57 1.36 -10.58
C ALA A 46 -7.70 2.31 -11.78
N GLN A 47 -7.86 1.80 -13.01
CA GLN A 47 -8.06 2.64 -14.21
C GLN A 47 -9.35 3.45 -14.16
N ALA A 48 -10.36 2.97 -13.43
CA ALA A 48 -11.63 3.68 -13.24
C ALA A 48 -11.55 4.80 -12.19
N LEU A 49 -10.42 4.95 -11.48
CA LEU A 49 -10.25 5.99 -10.48
C LEU A 49 -9.89 7.31 -11.14
N SER A 50 -10.51 8.39 -10.66
CA SER A 50 -10.13 9.74 -11.06
C SER A 50 -8.69 10.06 -10.63
N PRO A 51 -7.94 10.87 -11.39
CA PRO A 51 -6.67 11.40 -10.91
C PRO A 51 -6.89 12.34 -9.71
N ALA A 52 -5.87 12.48 -8.86
CA ALA A 52 -5.94 13.41 -7.74
C ALA A 52 -6.11 14.85 -8.26
N VAL A 53 -7.13 15.55 -7.77
CA VAL A 53 -7.34 16.97 -8.08
C VAL A 53 -6.51 17.80 -7.09
N THR A 54 -5.49 18.49 -7.60
CA THR A 54 -4.63 19.39 -6.82
C THR A 54 -5.48 20.43 -6.09
N GLY A 55 -5.29 20.57 -4.77
CA GLY A 55 -6.03 21.52 -3.92
C GLY A 55 -7.27 20.94 -3.22
N ARG A 56 -7.70 19.72 -3.57
CA ARG A 56 -8.74 19.00 -2.83
C ARG A 56 -8.09 18.22 -1.69
N ARG A 57 -8.11 18.75 -0.46
CA ARG A 57 -7.71 17.97 0.72
C ARG A 57 -8.67 16.79 0.84
N PRO A 58 -8.18 15.54 0.95
CA PRO A 58 -9.05 14.46 1.40
C PRO A 58 -9.61 14.90 2.75
N LEU A 59 -10.93 14.98 2.85
CA LEU A 59 -11.61 15.15 4.13
C LEU A 59 -11.13 13.99 5.00
N VAL A 60 -10.34 14.31 6.02
CA VAL A 60 -10.00 13.35 7.08
C VAL A 60 -11.32 13.03 7.77
N VAL A 61 -11.94 11.92 7.40
CA VAL A 61 -13.18 11.48 8.02
C VAL A 61 -12.83 10.80 9.34
N GLY A 62 -13.05 11.50 10.45
CA GLY A 62 -13.06 10.95 11.81
C GLY A 62 -12.20 11.73 12.82
N PRO A 63 -12.66 11.90 14.08
CA PRO A 63 -11.95 12.65 15.12
C PRO A 63 -10.69 11.95 15.68
N SER A 64 -10.27 10.82 15.12
CA SER A 64 -9.11 10.06 15.60
C SER A 64 -8.22 9.61 14.44
N THR A 65 -6.94 9.97 14.51
CA THR A 65 -5.91 9.39 13.64
C THR A 65 -5.42 8.09 14.27
N VAL A 66 -5.68 6.96 13.61
CA VAL A 66 -5.13 5.65 14.01
C VAL A 66 -3.88 5.37 13.18
N SER A 67 -2.82 4.93 13.87
CA SER A 67 -1.58 4.44 13.24
C SER A 67 -1.37 2.98 13.61
N ALA A 68 -0.79 2.22 12.68
CA ALA A 68 -0.54 0.79 12.87
C ALA A 68 0.88 0.41 12.44
N LEU A 69 1.45 -0.56 13.14
CA LEU A 69 2.72 -1.19 12.80
C LEU A 69 2.44 -2.64 12.47
N VAL A 70 2.83 -3.07 11.26
CA VAL A 70 2.54 -4.43 10.78
C VAL A 70 3.79 -5.05 10.22
N ARG A 71 4.05 -6.30 10.60
CA ARG A 71 5.10 -7.13 10.01
C ARG A 71 4.47 -8.07 9.00
N LEU A 72 4.94 -8.02 7.75
CA LEU A 72 4.51 -8.94 6.71
C LEU A 72 5.64 -9.91 6.38
N ALA A 73 5.29 -11.19 6.24
CA ALA A 73 6.20 -12.28 5.94
C ALA A 73 5.52 -13.31 5.02
N GLY A 74 6.32 -14.20 4.43
CA GLY A 74 5.83 -15.21 3.48
C GLY A 74 5.40 -14.61 2.14
N VAL A 75 4.47 -15.26 1.46
CA VAL A 75 3.93 -14.84 0.15
C VAL A 75 2.46 -14.45 0.35
N PRO A 76 2.16 -13.23 0.84
CA PRO A 76 0.79 -12.85 1.12
C PRO A 76 -0.02 -12.71 -0.16
N GLN A 77 -1.22 -13.26 -0.17
CA GLN A 77 -2.18 -13.02 -1.24
C GLN A 77 -2.70 -11.59 -1.16
N VAL A 78 -2.72 -10.88 -2.30
CA VAL A 78 -3.38 -9.59 -2.44
C VAL A 78 -4.79 -9.84 -2.98
N ILE A 79 -5.80 -9.37 -2.27
CA ILE A 79 -7.19 -9.42 -2.72
C ILE A 79 -7.62 -8.00 -3.05
N ALA A 80 -8.11 -7.78 -4.26
CA ALA A 80 -8.56 -6.47 -4.71
C ALA A 80 -10.03 -6.49 -5.13
N ALA A 81 -10.75 -5.43 -4.79
CA ALA A 81 -12.12 -5.21 -5.21
C ALA A 81 -12.33 -3.74 -5.55
N ALA A 82 -13.09 -3.45 -6.61
CA ALA A 82 -13.58 -2.12 -6.87
C ALA A 82 -14.88 -1.89 -6.10
N GLU A 83 -14.96 -0.79 -5.38
CA GLU A 83 -16.20 -0.31 -4.79
C GLU A 83 -16.72 0.87 -5.61
N PRO A 84 -17.94 0.76 -6.18
CA PRO A 84 -18.49 1.82 -7.00
C PRO A 84 -18.82 3.04 -6.16
N GLY A 85 -18.58 4.21 -6.73
CA GLY A 85 -19.01 5.47 -6.13
C GLY A 85 -20.54 5.54 -6.07
N ARG A 86 -21.06 6.32 -5.12
CA ARG A 86 -22.49 6.58 -4.99
C ARG A 86 -22.74 8.08 -4.96
N ALA A 87 -23.70 8.53 -5.78
CA ALA A 87 -24.15 9.91 -5.76
C ALA A 87 -24.78 10.30 -4.41
N ALA A 88 -24.73 11.59 -4.09
CA ALA A 88 -25.44 12.12 -2.93
C ALA A 88 -26.95 12.00 -3.12
N THR A 89 -27.66 11.71 -2.03
CA THR A 89 -29.12 11.82 -1.94
C THR A 89 -29.47 12.79 -0.81
N ALA A 90 -30.72 13.22 -0.70
CA ALA A 90 -31.18 14.13 0.36
C ALA A 90 -30.86 13.61 1.78
N THR A 91 -30.70 12.29 1.94
CA THR A 91 -30.47 11.60 3.22
C THR A 91 -29.08 10.99 3.36
N ARG A 92 -28.20 11.08 2.34
CA ARG A 92 -26.91 10.40 2.38
C ARG A 92 -25.83 11.11 1.55
N PRO A 93 -24.63 11.36 2.10
CA PRO A 93 -23.54 12.01 1.36
C PRO A 93 -23.07 11.17 0.17
N ALA A 94 -22.39 11.80 -0.79
CA ALA A 94 -21.74 11.09 -1.89
C ALA A 94 -20.53 10.28 -1.39
N VAL A 95 -20.26 9.15 -2.05
CA VAL A 95 -19.08 8.31 -1.83
C VAL A 95 -18.32 8.22 -3.15
N ALA A 96 -17.02 8.53 -3.12
CA ALA A 96 -16.17 8.40 -4.30
C ALA A 96 -15.93 6.92 -4.63
N PRO A 97 -15.79 6.55 -5.92
CA PRO A 97 -15.32 5.21 -6.27
C PRO A 97 -13.94 4.96 -5.67
N MET A 98 -13.68 3.73 -5.26
CA MET A 98 -12.40 3.35 -4.66
C MET A 98 -12.03 1.91 -5.03
N VAL A 99 -10.73 1.61 -4.94
CA VAL A 99 -10.23 0.24 -4.97
C VAL A 99 -9.79 -0.14 -3.57
N ARG A 100 -10.31 -1.26 -3.07
CA ARG A 100 -9.90 -1.86 -1.80
C ARG A 100 -8.90 -2.95 -2.08
N LEU A 101 -7.69 -2.81 -1.54
CA LEU A 101 -6.64 -3.82 -1.61
C LEU A 101 -6.35 -4.35 -0.22
N ARG A 102 -6.55 -5.65 -0.01
CA ARG A 102 -6.23 -6.34 1.23
C ARG A 102 -4.93 -7.13 1.07
N VAL A 103 -3.97 -6.88 1.96
CA VAL A 103 -2.73 -7.66 2.09
C VAL A 103 -2.62 -8.13 3.54
N GLY A 104 -2.85 -9.42 3.76
CA GLY A 104 -2.96 -9.97 5.11
C GLY A 104 -4.03 -9.22 5.94
N PRO A 105 -3.68 -8.66 7.12
CA PRO A 105 -4.64 -7.97 7.98
C PRO A 105 -4.91 -6.51 7.57
N VAL A 106 -4.14 -5.94 6.64
CA VAL A 106 -4.24 -4.53 6.26
C VAL A 106 -5.07 -4.38 5.00
N THR A 107 -6.04 -3.48 5.05
CA THR A 107 -6.82 -3.07 3.87
C THR A 107 -6.53 -1.61 3.56
N TRP A 108 -6.14 -1.32 2.33
CA TRP A 108 -6.01 0.04 1.81
C TRP A 108 -7.21 0.37 0.96
N GLU A 109 -7.83 1.52 1.22
CA GLU A 109 -8.91 2.07 0.42
C GLU A 109 -8.32 3.21 -0.41
N VAL A 110 -8.26 3.01 -1.73
CA VAL A 110 -7.56 3.91 -2.64
C VAL A 110 -8.57 4.61 -3.54
N CYS A 111 -8.71 5.92 -3.35
CA CYS A 111 -9.77 6.72 -3.97
C CYS A 111 -9.34 7.43 -5.25
N ASP A 112 -8.04 7.46 -5.57
CA ASP A 112 -7.52 8.13 -6.75
C ASP A 112 -6.32 7.39 -7.37
N ALA A 113 -6.16 7.56 -8.68
CA ALA A 113 -5.14 6.86 -9.46
C ALA A 113 -3.70 7.26 -9.07
N THR A 114 -3.51 8.46 -8.50
CA THR A 114 -2.19 8.95 -8.08
C THR A 114 -1.74 8.26 -6.79
N ALA A 115 -2.62 8.15 -5.80
CA ALA A 115 -2.38 7.39 -4.58
C ALA A 115 -2.08 5.92 -4.90
N TYR A 116 -2.86 5.31 -5.80
CA TYR A 116 -2.61 3.95 -6.26
C TYR A 116 -1.22 3.78 -6.86
N SER A 117 -0.84 4.66 -7.80
CA SER A 117 0.47 4.61 -8.47
C SER A 117 1.64 4.82 -7.49
N CYS A 118 1.47 5.72 -6.53
CA CYS A 118 2.45 5.96 -5.47
C CYS A 118 2.65 4.73 -4.58
N LEU A 119 1.57 4.08 -4.15
CA LEU A 119 1.63 2.87 -3.33
C LEU A 119 2.25 1.69 -4.12
N LEU A 120 1.89 1.50 -5.39
CA LEU A 120 2.52 0.48 -6.23
C LEU A 120 4.02 0.74 -6.41
N ARG A 121 4.42 1.99 -6.64
CA ARG A 121 5.84 2.36 -6.74
C ARG A 121 6.58 2.08 -5.44
N ALA A 122 5.94 2.30 -4.29
CA ALA A 122 6.47 2.02 -2.97
C ALA A 122 6.83 0.54 -2.80
N TRP A 123 5.90 -0.35 -3.12
CA TRP A 123 6.11 -1.80 -3.03
C TRP A 123 7.20 -2.28 -3.98
N ARG A 124 7.22 -1.76 -5.21
CA ARG A 124 8.29 -2.07 -6.18
C ARG A 124 9.66 -1.61 -5.70
N GLN A 125 9.74 -0.43 -5.08
CA GLN A 125 10.98 0.07 -4.53
C GLN A 125 11.43 -0.77 -3.33
N ALA A 126 10.52 -1.17 -2.44
CA ALA A 126 10.82 -2.07 -1.34
C ALA A 126 11.36 -3.43 -1.83
N ALA A 127 10.75 -4.00 -2.88
CA ALA A 127 11.21 -5.25 -3.48
C ALA A 127 12.61 -5.15 -4.10
N ARG A 128 12.94 -4.02 -4.74
CA ARG A 128 14.29 -3.78 -5.26
C ARG A 128 15.31 -3.65 -4.14
N LEU A 129 15.03 -2.79 -3.15
CA LEU A 129 15.96 -2.58 -2.03
C LEU A 129 16.24 -3.88 -1.25
N LEU A 130 15.23 -4.72 -1.04
CA LEU A 130 15.44 -6.01 -0.37
C LEU A 130 16.10 -7.06 -1.28
N GLY A 131 16.04 -6.91 -2.61
CA GLY A 131 16.63 -7.85 -3.58
C GLY A 131 18.07 -7.49 -3.99
N ASP A 132 18.42 -6.21 -3.96
CA ASP A 132 19.76 -5.71 -4.29
C ASP A 132 20.77 -5.93 -3.14
N HIS A 133 20.28 -6.31 -1.95
CA HIS A 133 21.11 -6.70 -0.82
C HIS A 133 20.98 -8.22 -0.60
N PRO A 134 21.94 -9.04 -1.07
CA PRO A 134 21.90 -10.47 -0.81
C PRO A 134 21.84 -10.68 0.71
N THR A 135 20.82 -11.40 1.16
CA THR A 135 20.83 -12.03 2.48
C THR A 135 22.00 -13.00 2.47
N GLY A 136 23.13 -12.59 3.04
CA GLY A 136 24.21 -13.51 3.37
C GLY A 136 23.68 -14.56 4.34
N ASP A 137 24.18 -15.78 4.14
CA ASP A 137 23.97 -17.03 4.88
C ASP A 137 22.74 -17.83 4.40
N GLU A 138 22.88 -19.09 3.96
CA GLU A 138 23.65 -20.19 4.58
C GLU A 138 24.36 -21.13 3.55
N ASP A 139 25.66 -21.38 3.81
CA ASP A 139 26.40 -22.64 3.54
C ASP A 139 26.25 -23.57 4.75
#